data_AF-A0A6S7LTC7-F1
#
_entry.id   AF-A0A6S7LTC7-F1
#
_cell.length_a   1.000
_cell.length_b   1.000
_cell.length_c   1.000
_cell.angle_alpha   90.00
_cell.angle_beta   90.00
_cell.angle_gamma   90.00
#
_symmetry.space_group_name_H-M   'P 1'
#
loop_
_entity.id
_entity.type
_entity.pdbx_description
1 polymer ?
#
loop_
_entity_poly.entity_id
_entity_poly.type
_entity_poly.pdbx_seq_one_letter_code
_entity_poly.pdbx_strand_id
1 'polypeptide(L)'
;EGTTIACNKVSSKVHAISFSEKGDYFVTVGVRLVKFWYIGSTDNANKVKKKIPLQGRPAILGEKRDNQFIDVACGVGVNSTLTYSVTKSGLLCSFNQKRLLEKWVELRVNGAFSLTVNEQLIFCGCSDGIIR
;
A
#
# COMPACT_ATOMS: atom_id res chain seq x y z
N GLU A 1 25.11 12.24 9.01
CA GLU A 1 24.04 11.76 9.91
C GLU A 1 22.67 12.01 9.27
N GLY A 2 21.71 11.12 9.47
CA GLY A 2 20.35 11.29 8.95
C GLY A 2 19.47 12.05 9.95
N THR A 3 18.73 13.06 9.49
CA THR A 3 17.77 13.81 10.32
C THR A 3 16.38 13.20 10.21
N THR A 4 15.72 12.93 11.34
CA THR A 4 14.32 12.50 11.34
C THR A 4 13.40 13.64 10.91
N ILE A 5 12.77 13.49 9.74
CA ILE A 5 11.84 14.48 9.18
C ILE A 5 10.39 14.30 9.66
N ALA A 6 9.97 13.04 9.90
CA ALA A 6 8.65 12.70 10.39
C ALA A 6 8.63 11.29 10.99
N CYS A 7 7.69 11.02 11.91
CA CYS A 7 7.44 9.68 12.43
C CYS A 7 5.98 9.51 12.83
N ASN A 8 5.51 8.26 12.87
CA ASN A 8 4.21 7.89 13.45
C ASN A 8 4.25 6.43 13.92
N LYS A 9 3.32 6.05 14.79
CA LYS A 9 3.17 4.69 15.29
C LYS A 9 2.19 3.91 14.41
N VAL A 10 2.49 2.63 14.21
CA VAL A 10 1.57 1.66 13.61
C VAL A 10 1.16 0.67 14.70
N SER A 11 -0.14 0.47 14.88
CA SER A 11 -0.71 -0.39 15.94
C SER A 11 -0.89 -1.85 15.51
N SER A 12 -0.88 -2.12 14.21
CA SER A 12 -1.02 -3.46 13.63
C SER A 12 0.32 -3.95 13.07
N LYS A 13 0.51 -5.26 13.01
CA LYS A 13 1.65 -5.87 12.32
C LYS A 13 1.63 -5.49 10.84
N VAL A 14 2.71 -4.88 10.37
CA VAL A 14 2.95 -4.56 8.97
C VAL A 14 3.57 -5.78 8.28
N HIS A 15 3.07 -6.12 7.10
CA HIS A 15 3.61 -7.19 6.25
C HIS A 15 4.41 -6.64 5.07
N ALA A 16 3.97 -5.54 4.47
CA ALA A 16 4.63 -4.95 3.31
C ALA A 16 4.46 -3.43 3.24
N ILE A 17 5.29 -2.81 2.40
CA ILE A 17 5.32 -1.38 2.12
C ILE A 17 5.61 -1.15 0.63
N SER A 18 4.98 -0.14 0.02
CA SER A 18 5.30 0.32 -1.34
C SER A 18 5.27 1.83 -1.42
N PHE A 19 6.21 2.42 -2.14
CA PHE A 19 6.25 3.86 -2.42
C PHE A 19 5.51 4.16 -3.72
N SER A 20 4.85 5.31 -3.78
CA SER A 20 4.29 5.82 -5.03
C SER A 20 5.41 6.14 -6.02
N GLU A 21 5.11 6.06 -7.31
CA GLU A 21 6.06 6.41 -8.37
C GLU A 21 6.62 7.83 -8.22
N LYS A 22 5.81 8.77 -7.73
CA LYS A 22 6.20 10.18 -7.53
C LYS A 22 6.90 10.43 -6.19
N GLY A 23 6.94 9.47 -5.29
CA GLY A 23 7.51 9.61 -3.95
C GLY A 23 6.74 10.55 -3.01
N ASP A 24 5.52 10.95 -3.37
CA ASP A 24 4.63 11.82 -2.59
C ASP A 24 3.85 11.06 -1.50
N TYR A 25 3.72 9.75 -1.63
CA TYR A 25 3.15 8.89 -0.60
C TYR A 25 3.77 7.49 -0.63
N PHE A 26 3.52 6.73 0.43
CA PHE A 26 3.76 5.29 0.47
C PHE A 26 2.61 4.59 1.20
N VAL A 27 2.48 3.29 0.98
CA VAL A 27 1.39 2.49 1.54
C VAL A 27 1.98 1.36 2.36
N THR A 28 1.47 1.17 3.58
CA THR A 28 1.77 -0.02 4.39
C THR A 28 0.55 -0.91 4.48
N VAL A 29 0.74 -2.22 4.40
CA VAL A 29 -0.34 -3.21 4.54
C VAL A 29 -0.05 -4.23 5.63
N GLY A 30 -1.08 -4.87 6.16
CA GLY A 30 -0.95 -5.79 7.29
C GLY A 30 -2.26 -6.44 7.74
N VAL A 31 -2.31 -6.88 9.00
CA VAL A 31 -3.52 -7.43 9.63
C VAL A 31 -4.55 -6.30 9.79
N ARG A 32 -5.67 -6.38 9.03
CA ARG A 32 -6.72 -5.34 8.97
C ARG A 32 -6.15 -3.94 8.71
N LEU A 33 -5.07 -3.87 7.94
CA LEU A 33 -4.30 -2.65 7.73
C LEU A 33 -4.05 -2.45 6.24
N VAL A 34 -4.55 -1.33 5.71
CA VAL A 34 -4.06 -0.68 4.49
C VAL A 34 -4.01 0.81 4.81
N LYS A 35 -2.83 1.40 4.87
CA LYS A 35 -2.64 2.79 5.32
C LYS A 35 -1.73 3.54 4.37
N PHE A 36 -2.24 4.66 3.88
CA PHE A 36 -1.52 5.58 2.99
C PHE A 36 -0.85 6.66 3.84
N TRP A 37 0.44 6.83 3.66
CA TRP A 37 1.29 7.78 4.36
C TRP A 37 1.77 8.83 3.39
N TYR A 38 1.53 10.09 3.70
CA TYR A 38 1.86 11.20 2.82
C TYR A 38 3.16 11.84 3.25
N ILE A 39 4.09 11.95 2.31
CA ILE A 39 5.36 12.63 2.49
C ILE A 39 5.12 14.08 2.06
N GLY A 40 5.19 15.02 2.99
CA GLY A 40 4.99 16.42 2.67
C GLY A 40 6.11 16.94 1.76
N SER A 41 5.75 17.64 0.67
CA SER A 41 6.69 18.47 -0.07
C SER A 41 7.34 19.44 0.91
N THR A 42 8.67 19.45 0.94
CA THR A 42 9.47 20.36 1.77
C THR A 42 9.43 21.80 1.23
N ASP A 43 8.26 22.32 0.86
CA ASP A 43 8.09 23.71 0.39
C ASP A 43 8.29 24.73 1.51
N ASN A 44 8.50 24.27 2.74
CA ASN A 44 8.85 25.10 3.89
C ASN A 44 10.22 24.72 4.45
N ALA A 45 11.27 24.90 3.65
CA ALA A 45 12.67 24.89 4.09
C ALA A 45 12.93 25.81 5.31
N ASN A 46 12.01 26.72 5.63
CA ASN A 46 12.07 27.63 6.78
C ASN A 46 11.40 27.11 8.08
N LYS A 47 10.79 25.90 8.10
CA LYS A 47 10.17 25.29 9.30
C LYS A 47 10.88 24.04 9.81
N VAL A 48 12.17 23.90 9.52
CA VAL A 48 13.03 22.73 9.87
C VAL A 48 13.16 22.45 11.38
N LYS A 49 12.55 23.25 12.27
CA LYS A 49 12.68 23.08 13.73
C LYS A 49 11.62 22.22 14.42
N LYS A 50 10.51 21.85 13.76
CA LYS A 50 9.43 21.08 14.43
C LYS A 50 9.20 19.74 13.73
N LYS A 51 9.49 18.63 14.44
CA LYS A 51 9.15 17.27 13.99
C LYS A 51 7.64 17.21 13.73
N ILE A 52 7.24 17.00 12.48
CA ILE A 52 5.83 16.89 12.11
C ILE A 52 5.44 15.41 12.16
N PRO A 53 4.29 15.04 12.75
CA PRO A 53 3.81 13.65 12.69
C PRO A 53 3.62 13.23 11.23
N LEU A 54 4.12 12.03 10.88
CA LEU A 54 3.91 11.48 9.55
C LEU A 54 2.41 11.28 9.33
N GLN A 55 1.85 11.94 8.32
CA GLN A 55 0.42 11.95 8.07
C GLN A 55 -0.01 10.65 7.42
N GLY A 56 -0.85 9.88 8.11
CA GLY A 56 -1.32 8.59 7.63
C GLY A 56 -2.84 8.53 7.62
N ARG A 57 -3.44 8.05 6.52
CA ARG A 57 -4.88 7.88 6.39
C ARG A 57 -5.24 6.44 5.96
N PRO A 58 -6.17 5.76 6.65
CA PRO A 58 -6.53 4.37 6.34
C PRO A 58 -7.36 4.25 5.06
N ALA A 59 -7.13 3.22 4.26
CA ALA A 59 -7.96 2.94 3.09
C ALA A 59 -9.43 2.73 3.46
N ILE A 60 -10.33 3.00 2.51
CA ILE A 60 -11.76 2.79 2.66
C ILE A 60 -12.06 1.37 2.14
N LEU A 61 -12.07 0.39 3.05
CA LEU A 61 -12.09 -1.04 2.73
C LEU A 61 -13.50 -1.63 2.59
N GLY A 62 -14.53 -0.96 3.12
CA GLY A 62 -15.88 -1.50 3.18
C GLY A 62 -15.92 -2.88 3.84
N GLU A 63 -16.54 -3.84 3.17
CA GLU A 63 -16.68 -5.23 3.63
C GLU A 63 -15.34 -5.98 3.71
N LYS A 64 -14.29 -5.51 3.01
CA LYS A 64 -12.99 -6.19 2.98
C LYS A 64 -12.06 -5.78 4.13
N ARG A 65 -12.56 -5.03 5.13
CA ARG A 65 -11.77 -4.46 6.24
C ARG A 65 -11.11 -5.47 7.16
N ASP A 66 -11.70 -6.66 7.29
CA ASP A 66 -11.24 -7.69 8.23
C ASP A 66 -10.18 -8.61 7.62
N ASN A 67 -9.80 -8.39 6.36
CA ASN A 67 -8.77 -9.17 5.68
C ASN A 67 -7.36 -8.95 6.23
N GLN A 68 -6.52 -9.97 6.05
CA GLN A 68 -5.08 -9.88 6.22
C GLN A 68 -4.43 -9.59 4.87
N PHE A 69 -3.93 -8.38 4.69
CA PHE A 69 -3.18 -7.97 3.51
C PHE A 69 -1.71 -8.35 3.70
N ILE A 70 -1.11 -9.00 2.70
CA ILE A 70 0.23 -9.60 2.83
C ILE A 70 1.27 -8.89 1.98
N ASP A 71 0.87 -8.28 0.86
CA ASP A 71 1.76 -7.53 -0.02
C ASP A 71 1.04 -6.38 -0.71
N VAL A 72 1.78 -5.36 -1.15
CA VAL A 72 1.27 -4.12 -1.74
C VAL A 72 2.25 -3.60 -2.79
N ALA A 73 1.72 -3.08 -3.89
CA ALA A 73 2.48 -2.44 -4.93
C ALA A 73 1.73 -1.20 -5.43
N CYS A 74 2.38 -0.03 -5.41
CA CYS A 74 1.87 1.16 -6.07
C CYS A 74 2.01 0.98 -7.58
N GLY A 75 1.00 1.42 -8.34
CA GLY A 75 1.06 1.39 -9.79
C GLY A 75 2.12 2.35 -10.32
N VAL A 76 2.43 2.18 -11.61
CA VAL A 76 3.43 2.96 -12.35
C VAL A 76 2.85 3.44 -13.68
N GLY A 77 3.44 4.48 -14.27
CA GLY A 77 3.03 5.06 -15.55
C GLY A 77 1.57 5.51 -15.53
N VAL A 78 0.77 5.01 -16.49
CA VAL A 78 -0.67 5.31 -16.58
C VAL A 78 -1.47 4.86 -15.35
N ASN A 79 -0.95 3.90 -14.59
CA ASN A 79 -1.56 3.36 -13.38
C ASN A 79 -0.96 3.94 -12.08
N SER A 80 -0.13 4.98 -12.15
CA SER A 80 0.55 5.61 -11.00
C SER A 80 -0.37 6.15 -9.89
N THR A 81 -1.65 6.35 -10.22
CA THR A 81 -2.69 6.79 -9.27
C THR A 81 -3.39 5.63 -8.55
N LEU A 82 -3.08 4.39 -8.94
CA LEU A 82 -3.62 3.18 -8.35
C LEU A 82 -2.63 2.56 -7.36
N THR A 83 -3.15 1.80 -6.42
CA THR A 83 -2.38 0.94 -5.52
C THR A 83 -3.02 -0.42 -5.49
N TYR A 84 -2.22 -1.47 -5.59
CA TYR A 84 -2.67 -2.85 -5.58
C TYR A 84 -2.22 -3.54 -4.30
N SER A 85 -3.04 -4.42 -3.75
CA SER A 85 -2.66 -5.26 -2.61
C SER A 85 -3.31 -6.62 -2.73
N VAL A 86 -2.64 -7.65 -2.23
CA VAL A 86 -3.19 -8.99 -2.19
C VAL A 86 -3.36 -9.45 -0.74
N THR A 87 -4.46 -10.14 -0.47
CA THR A 87 -4.72 -10.74 0.85
C THR A 87 -4.13 -12.13 0.95
N LYS A 88 -3.93 -12.61 2.17
CA LYS A 88 -3.49 -13.98 2.44
C LYS A 88 -4.41 -15.03 1.78
N SER A 89 -5.71 -14.75 1.71
CA SER A 89 -6.73 -15.63 1.10
C SER A 89 -6.83 -15.53 -0.43
N GLY A 90 -5.95 -14.77 -1.09
CA GLY A 90 -5.95 -14.66 -2.55
C GLY A 90 -6.97 -13.67 -3.11
N LEU A 91 -7.33 -12.63 -2.36
CA LEU A 91 -8.09 -11.49 -2.90
C LEU A 91 -7.11 -10.43 -3.43
N LEU A 92 -7.12 -10.16 -4.73
CA LEU A 92 -6.41 -9.03 -5.33
C LEU A 92 -7.32 -7.79 -5.27
N CYS A 93 -6.80 -6.71 -4.69
CA CYS A 93 -7.49 -5.45 -4.46
C CYS A 93 -6.82 -4.31 -5.23
N SER A 94 -7.62 -3.40 -5.79
CA SER A 94 -7.16 -2.13 -6.38
C SER A 94 -7.79 -0.94 -5.65
N PHE A 95 -6.94 -0.03 -5.21
CA PHE A 95 -7.30 1.22 -4.56
C PHE A 95 -7.03 2.39 -5.48
N ASN A 96 -7.97 3.33 -5.58
CA ASN A 96 -7.78 4.55 -6.34
C ASN A 96 -7.12 5.67 -5.52
N GLN A 97 -6.87 6.83 -6.15
CA GLN A 97 -6.27 8.02 -5.51
C GLN A 97 -7.02 8.54 -4.27
N LYS A 98 -8.32 8.22 -4.12
CA LYS A 98 -9.11 8.57 -2.92
C LYS A 98 -8.94 7.54 -1.80
N ARG A 99 -8.06 6.55 -1.99
CA ARG A 99 -7.79 5.40 -1.10
C ARG A 99 -9.00 4.47 -0.96
N LEU A 100 -9.93 4.56 -1.90
CA LEU A 100 -11.13 3.72 -1.93
C LEU A 100 -10.79 2.40 -2.61
N LEU A 101 -11.17 1.28 -1.99
CA LEU A 101 -11.16 -0.01 -2.65
C LEU A 101 -12.19 0.02 -3.80
N GLU A 102 -11.71 0.14 -5.03
CA GLU A 102 -12.55 0.35 -6.21
C GLU A 102 -12.86 -0.97 -6.91
N LYS A 103 -11.87 -1.86 -7.01
CA LYS A 103 -12.01 -3.17 -7.66
C LYS A 103 -11.36 -4.25 -6.82
N TRP A 104 -11.90 -5.45 -6.90
CA TRP A 104 -11.29 -6.64 -6.33
C TRP A 104 -11.65 -7.89 -7.13
N VAL A 105 -10.80 -8.90 -7.07
CA VAL A 105 -11.02 -10.20 -7.71
C VAL A 105 -10.38 -11.31 -6.88
N GLU A 106 -11.02 -12.47 -6.84
CA GLU A 106 -10.45 -13.67 -6.23
C GLU A 106 -9.53 -14.38 -7.21
N LEU A 107 -8.29 -14.59 -6.79
CA LEU A 107 -7.29 -15.33 -7.54
C LEU A 107 -7.58 -16.83 -7.59
N ARG A 108 -8.50 -17.36 -6.76
CA ARG A 108 -8.81 -18.80 -6.69
C ARG A 108 -7.55 -19.63 -6.43
N VAL A 109 -6.91 -19.36 -5.30
CA VAL A 109 -5.70 -20.03 -4.80
C VAL A 109 -5.87 -20.28 -3.30
N ASN A 110 -5.15 -21.26 -2.76
CA ASN A 110 -5.19 -21.57 -1.32
C ASN A 110 -4.52 -20.48 -0.46
N GLY A 111 -3.65 -19.70 -1.08
CA GLY A 111 -3.01 -18.54 -0.48
C GLY A 111 -2.16 -17.76 -1.49
N ALA A 112 -2.00 -16.47 -1.20
CA ALA A 112 -1.11 -15.56 -1.92
C ALA A 112 -0.01 -15.02 -0.99
N PHE A 113 1.15 -14.70 -1.56
CA PHE A 113 2.37 -14.39 -0.81
C PHE A 113 3.12 -13.15 -1.28
N SER A 114 2.99 -12.79 -2.56
CA SER A 114 3.66 -11.62 -3.12
C SER A 114 2.88 -11.01 -4.28
N LEU A 115 3.18 -9.75 -4.56
CA LEU A 115 2.59 -8.93 -5.60
C LEU A 115 3.66 -8.06 -6.25
N THR A 116 3.74 -8.07 -7.57
CA THR A 116 4.53 -7.09 -8.32
C THR A 116 3.73 -6.59 -9.51
N VAL A 117 3.99 -5.35 -9.93
CA VAL A 117 3.23 -4.69 -11.01
C VAL A 117 4.17 -4.04 -12.00
N ASN A 118 3.72 -3.94 -13.24
CA ASN A 118 4.24 -2.99 -14.21
C ASN A 118 3.05 -2.18 -14.77
N GLU A 119 3.25 -1.45 -15.87
CA GLU A 119 2.20 -0.61 -16.44
C GLU A 119 1.01 -1.41 -17.00
N GLN A 120 1.19 -2.67 -17.40
CA GLN A 120 0.19 -3.46 -18.12
C GLN A 120 -0.33 -4.65 -17.32
N LEU A 121 0.48 -5.19 -16.41
CA LEU A 121 0.29 -6.48 -15.76
C LEU A 121 0.50 -6.38 -14.26
N ILE A 122 -0.23 -7.24 -13.56
CA ILE A 122 -0.12 -7.49 -12.13
C ILE A 122 0.22 -8.97 -11.99
N PHE A 123 1.29 -9.29 -11.29
CA PHE A 123 1.70 -10.66 -11.02
C PHE A 123 1.53 -10.97 -9.54
N CYS A 124 0.85 -12.07 -9.23
CA CYS A 124 0.62 -12.54 -7.86
C CYS A 124 1.31 -13.89 -7.64
N GLY A 125 2.31 -13.92 -6.75
CA GLY A 125 2.94 -15.17 -6.31
C GLY A 125 2.04 -15.90 -5.32
N CYS A 126 1.64 -17.12 -5.68
CA CYS A 126 0.63 -17.90 -4.95
C CYS A 126 1.17 -19.25 -4.46
N SER A 127 0.31 -19.93 -3.71
CA SER A 127 0.50 -21.34 -3.31
C SER A 127 0.66 -22.27 -4.51
N ASP A 128 1.22 -23.45 -4.25
CA ASP A 128 1.37 -24.52 -5.23
C ASP A 128 2.28 -24.16 -6.42
N GLY A 129 3.16 -23.17 -6.25
CA GLY A 129 4.10 -22.71 -7.28
C GLY A 129 3.44 -21.94 -8.42
N ILE A 130 2.22 -21.43 -8.22
CA ILE A 130 1.44 -20.72 -9.24
C ILE A 130 1.75 -19.22 -9.22
N ILE A 131 1.92 -18.63 -10.40
CA ILE A 131 1.90 -17.18 -10.62
C ILE A 131 0.66 -16.85 -11.46
N ARG A 132 -0.12 -15.87 -11.01
CA ARG A 132 -1.30 -15.36 -11.75
C ARG A 132 -1.10 -13.92 -12.19
#